data_AF-A0A3B3DLK4-F1
#
_entry.id   AF-A0A3B3DLK4-F1
#
_cell.length_a   1.000
_cell.length_b   1.000
_cell.length_c   1.000
_cell.angle_alpha   90.00
_cell.angle_beta   90.00
_cell.angle_gamma   90.00
#
_symmetry.space_group_name_H-M   'P 1'
#
loop_
_entity.id
_entity.type
_entity.pdbx_description
1 polymer ?
#
loop_
_entity_poly.entity_id
_entity_poly.type
_entity_poly.pdbx_seq_one_letter_code
_entity_poly.pdbx_strand_id
1 'polypeptide(L)'
;MAVEYHVSQMTNMDVDDSQIAYKKLFSDARNIRFSVYALRNNPFKVASICFGLLCVLLLACFIGTKVHYSNVIGKQESEVKSLTTDKEKLQQNLKTLQQDKWNLEKTRNQLQEIRDRSAKTIDQQSSNINTLSDELFELKNKHKQLENTNSATNKELGQLKADKAQLLRDKEILVAAQTASDARYQSAAKLTKSMQESVNLVTKDRDIWQNKYNNATRLRDQLQMNYNSLIQKVEHLQEQYNHSTSEKDKITGSHQNLTIELQTLQTTYSIIKTAQNELQASYESVVQEKQQLQTRIANITEERDLLKIKAQNLTAERNQLQETVNQLNSTIQEKKCPAGWRKFKYSCYFTSSVKNTWQQSREFCQNNTGDLAVIKSEEEMAFINSLYSSDQEAWIGLTDGGIEGQWKWVDGTPLTQS
;
A
#
# COMPACT_ATOMS: atom_id res chain seq x y z
N MET A 1 -68.10 114.12 80.10
CA MET A 1 -69.12 114.03 81.17
C MET A 1 -68.56 112.97 82.13
N ALA A 2 -67.92 113.34 83.25
CA ALA A 2 -68.46 113.97 84.47
C ALA A 2 -69.33 112.97 85.26
N VAL A 3 -69.23 112.79 86.58
CA VAL A 3 -68.43 113.41 87.69
C VAL A 3 -68.43 112.36 88.86
N GLU A 4 -67.36 112.05 89.61
CA GLU A 4 -66.91 112.65 90.90
C GLU A 4 -67.98 112.68 92.04
N TYR A 5 -67.76 112.42 93.35
CA TYR A 5 -66.58 112.20 94.24
C TYR A 5 -66.73 110.83 95.01
N HIS A 6 -65.97 110.33 96.01
CA HIS A 6 -65.09 110.84 97.10
C HIS A 6 -65.83 111.54 98.28
N VAL A 7 -65.46 111.41 99.57
CA VAL A 7 -64.31 110.77 100.27
C VAL A 7 -64.65 110.29 101.72
N SER A 8 -63.65 109.86 102.49
CA SER A 8 -63.69 109.24 103.85
C SER A 8 -63.92 110.17 105.08
N GLN A 9 -63.93 109.52 106.27
CA GLN A 9 -63.55 109.99 107.64
C GLN A 9 -64.59 110.46 108.69
N MET A 10 -64.54 109.75 109.83
CA MET A 10 -64.56 110.18 111.25
C MET A 10 -64.98 111.61 111.63
N THR A 11 -65.87 111.77 112.63
CA THR A 11 -65.52 112.12 114.04
C THR A 11 -66.76 112.40 114.93
N ASN A 12 -66.57 112.19 116.24
CA ASN A 12 -67.16 112.84 117.42
C ASN A 12 -68.57 113.46 117.40
N MET A 13 -69.36 113.07 118.41
CA MET A 13 -69.70 114.00 119.50
C MET A 13 -69.62 113.27 120.85
N ASP A 14 -69.37 114.04 121.90
CA ASP A 14 -69.04 113.60 123.27
C ASP A 14 -69.67 114.63 124.26
N VAL A 15 -69.47 114.43 125.57
CA VAL A 15 -69.86 115.31 126.69
C VAL A 15 -71.33 115.19 127.17
N ASP A 16 -71.51 114.49 128.31
CA ASP A 16 -71.87 115.02 129.64
C ASP A 16 -72.88 116.21 129.76
N ASP A 17 -73.64 116.39 130.86
CA ASP A 17 -73.75 115.71 132.17
C ASP A 17 -75.16 115.97 132.78
N SER A 18 -75.42 115.41 133.97
CA SER A 18 -76.26 115.96 135.04
C SER A 18 -77.73 115.51 135.16
N GLN A 19 -77.90 114.55 136.09
CA GLN A 19 -78.89 114.51 137.18
C GLN A 19 -80.15 115.41 137.15
N ILE A 20 -81.31 114.81 137.47
CA ILE A 20 -82.16 115.10 138.67
C ILE A 20 -83.50 114.35 138.56
N ALA A 21 -84.05 113.89 139.69
CA ALA A 21 -85.37 113.26 139.75
C ALA A 21 -86.48 114.28 140.04
N TYR A 22 -87.66 114.13 139.42
CA TYR A 22 -88.84 114.92 139.77
C TYR A 22 -89.87 114.17 140.61
N LYS A 23 -89.84 114.44 141.92
CA LYS A 23 -90.98 114.25 142.81
C LYS A 23 -91.87 115.50 142.75
N LYS A 24 -93.19 115.28 142.59
CA LYS A 24 -94.27 115.95 143.33
C LYS A 24 -94.25 117.49 143.47
N LEU A 25 -95.20 118.14 142.79
CA LEU A 25 -95.96 119.30 143.29
C LEU A 25 -97.37 118.80 143.69
N PHE A 26 -98.13 119.39 144.61
CA PHE A 26 -98.21 120.79 145.05
C PHE A 26 -97.47 121.16 146.36
N SER A 27 -97.45 122.47 146.65
CA SER A 27 -96.67 123.22 147.64
C SER A 27 -97.39 123.52 148.98
N ASP A 28 -96.64 123.99 149.99
CA ASP A 28 -97.12 124.51 151.29
C ASP A 28 -97.03 126.05 151.37
N ALA A 29 -98.02 126.71 151.97
CA ALA A 29 -98.03 128.15 152.30
C ALA A 29 -99.14 128.45 153.35
N ARG A 30 -98.95 129.43 154.24
CA ARG A 30 -99.75 129.58 155.49
C ARG A 30 -100.25 131.01 155.76
N ASN A 31 -101.52 131.12 156.18
CA ASN A 31 -102.07 132.14 157.12
C ASN A 31 -102.11 133.64 156.65
N ILE A 32 -103.01 134.55 157.10
CA ILE A 32 -104.20 134.49 158.01
C ILE A 32 -105.16 135.71 157.80
N ARG A 33 -106.49 135.50 158.02
CA ARG A 33 -107.63 136.41 158.43
C ARG A 33 -107.75 137.91 158.04
N PHE A 34 -108.99 138.41 158.11
CA PHE A 34 -109.35 139.77 158.61
C PHE A 34 -110.56 139.73 159.58
N SER A 35 -111.11 140.88 160.03
CA SER A 35 -111.55 141.09 161.44
C SER A 35 -112.81 141.96 161.73
N VAL A 36 -113.11 142.17 163.03
CA VAL A 36 -114.02 143.17 163.68
C VAL A 36 -115.47 142.71 164.05
N TYR A 37 -116.16 143.48 164.91
CA TYR A 37 -117.14 143.06 165.94
C TYR A 37 -118.22 144.16 166.23
N ALA A 38 -119.20 143.87 167.12
CA ALA A 38 -120.35 144.71 167.57
C ALA A 38 -121.59 144.74 166.62
N LEU A 39 -122.84 145.01 167.06
CA LEU A 39 -123.38 145.54 168.34
C LEU A 39 -124.61 144.73 168.86
N ARG A 40 -125.45 145.28 169.75
CA ARG A 40 -126.35 144.54 170.68
C ARG A 40 -127.77 145.16 170.83
N ASN A 41 -128.73 144.33 171.29
CA ASN A 41 -130.18 144.56 171.52
C ASN A 41 -131.05 144.58 170.24
N ASN A 42 -132.34 144.18 170.21
CA ASN A 42 -133.16 143.12 170.86
C ASN A 42 -134.60 143.25 170.25
N PRO A 43 -135.57 142.31 170.38
CA PRO A 43 -135.56 140.84 170.63
C PRO A 43 -136.14 140.04 169.41
N PHE A 44 -136.24 138.71 169.35
CA PHE A 44 -135.47 137.57 169.88
C PHE A 44 -135.37 136.51 168.75
N LYS A 45 -134.40 135.58 168.80
CA LYS A 45 -133.81 134.95 167.60
C LYS A 45 -134.28 133.51 167.28
N VAL A 46 -133.96 133.08 166.04
CA VAL A 46 -133.92 131.71 165.45
C VAL A 46 -135.21 131.23 164.76
N ALA A 47 -135.22 131.31 163.41
CA ALA A 47 -136.08 130.51 162.51
C ALA A 47 -135.63 130.56 161.03
N SER A 48 -135.14 131.71 160.54
CA SER A 48 -135.03 132.04 159.10
C SER A 48 -133.77 131.53 158.37
N ILE A 49 -133.25 130.34 158.71
CA ILE A 49 -131.96 129.83 158.18
C ILE A 49 -132.10 128.53 157.36
N CYS A 50 -133.24 127.82 157.47
CA CYS A 50 -133.37 126.47 156.91
C CYS A 50 -133.75 126.38 155.41
N PHE A 51 -134.06 127.50 154.74
CA PHE A 51 -134.66 127.48 153.39
C PHE A 51 -133.69 127.62 152.20
N GLY A 52 -132.38 127.85 152.45
CA GLY A 52 -131.40 128.05 151.37
C GLY A 52 -130.45 126.88 151.10
N LEU A 53 -130.02 126.16 152.15
CA LEU A 53 -128.87 125.26 152.06
C LEU A 53 -129.16 123.85 151.49
N LEU A 54 -130.41 123.39 151.55
CA LEU A 54 -130.74 121.99 151.24
C LEU A 54 -130.82 121.72 149.72
N CYS A 55 -131.26 122.68 148.91
CA CYS A 55 -131.34 122.53 147.45
C CYS A 55 -129.98 122.52 146.74
N VAL A 56 -128.95 123.15 147.31
CA VAL A 56 -127.63 123.29 146.65
C VAL A 56 -126.77 122.02 146.80
N LEU A 57 -126.90 121.31 147.92
CA LEU A 57 -125.99 120.19 148.25
C LEU A 57 -126.29 118.87 147.53
N LEU A 58 -127.52 118.63 147.07
CA LEU A 58 -127.90 117.35 146.44
C LEU A 58 -127.66 117.31 144.92
N LEU A 59 -127.72 118.44 144.22
CA LEU A 59 -127.36 118.52 142.78
C LEU A 59 -125.87 118.22 142.53
N ALA A 60 -125.00 118.52 143.51
CA ALA A 60 -123.57 118.25 143.42
C ALA A 60 -123.24 116.73 143.35
N CYS A 61 -124.02 115.88 144.03
CA CYS A 61 -123.74 114.44 144.09
C CYS A 61 -124.01 113.69 142.77
N PHE A 62 -124.94 114.16 141.93
CA PHE A 62 -125.35 113.41 140.74
C PHE A 62 -124.38 113.55 139.55
N ILE A 63 -123.60 114.62 139.50
CA ILE A 63 -122.68 114.91 138.38
C ILE A 63 -121.34 114.18 138.55
N GLY A 64 -120.86 114.01 139.80
CA GLY A 64 -119.53 113.43 140.07
C GLY A 64 -119.36 111.96 139.66
N THR A 65 -120.41 111.15 139.75
CA THR A 65 -120.36 109.70 139.47
C THR A 65 -120.26 109.37 137.97
N LYS A 66 -120.76 110.24 137.09
CA LYS A 66 -120.78 110.04 135.63
C LYS A 66 -119.39 110.07 134.98
N VAL A 67 -118.45 110.83 135.54
CA VAL A 67 -117.14 111.11 134.91
C VAL A 67 -116.14 109.97 135.14
N HIS A 68 -116.09 109.40 136.35
CA HIS A 68 -115.07 108.38 136.69
C HIS A 68 -115.25 107.06 135.91
N TYR A 69 -116.47 106.70 135.52
CA TYR A 69 -116.75 105.40 134.89
C TYR A 69 -116.25 105.30 133.44
N SER A 70 -116.06 106.42 132.74
CA SER A 70 -115.69 106.40 131.31
C SER A 70 -114.20 106.13 131.05
N ASN A 71 -113.32 106.34 132.03
CA ASN A 71 -111.87 106.40 131.78
C ASN A 71 -111.13 105.06 132.00
N VAL A 72 -111.82 104.03 132.51
CA VAL A 72 -111.20 102.72 132.81
C VAL A 72 -111.30 101.77 131.62
N ILE A 73 -112.46 101.71 130.96
CA ILE A 73 -112.74 100.75 129.87
C ILE A 73 -111.81 100.98 128.66
N GLY A 74 -111.60 102.24 128.27
CA GLY A 74 -110.77 102.59 127.10
C GLY A 74 -109.29 102.21 127.22
N LYS A 75 -108.79 101.84 128.40
CA LYS A 75 -107.39 101.45 128.60
C LYS A 75 -107.12 99.96 128.40
N GLN A 76 -108.11 99.08 128.57
CA GLN A 76 -107.92 97.63 128.37
C GLN A 76 -107.97 97.23 126.88
N GLU A 77 -108.70 97.96 126.03
CA GLU A 77 -108.77 97.65 124.59
C GLU A 77 -107.45 97.88 123.84
N SER A 78 -106.59 98.80 124.29
CA SER A 78 -105.31 99.09 123.62
C SER A 78 -104.28 97.97 123.78
N GLU A 79 -104.26 97.31 124.94
CA GLU A 79 -103.22 96.32 125.29
C GLU A 79 -103.45 94.97 124.57
N VAL A 80 -104.72 94.55 124.45
CA VAL A 80 -105.14 93.36 123.68
C VAL A 80 -104.82 93.49 122.19
N LYS A 81 -104.96 94.70 121.62
CA LYS A 81 -104.58 94.97 120.22
C LYS A 81 -103.08 94.78 120.00
N SER A 82 -102.22 95.29 120.90
CA SER A 82 -100.76 95.13 120.79
C SER A 82 -100.34 93.67 120.76
N LEU A 83 -100.81 92.87 121.73
CA LEU A 83 -100.47 91.44 121.83
C LEU A 83 -100.97 90.62 120.64
N THR A 84 -102.08 91.02 120.02
CA THR A 84 -102.59 90.40 118.78
C THR A 84 -101.65 90.68 117.60
N THR A 85 -101.17 91.91 117.45
CA THR A 85 -100.26 92.31 116.36
C THR A 85 -98.92 91.57 116.42
N ASP A 86 -98.33 91.38 117.60
CA ASP A 86 -97.05 90.67 117.70
C ASP A 86 -97.19 89.15 117.53
N LYS A 87 -98.33 88.57 117.89
CA LYS A 87 -98.66 87.17 117.53
C LYS A 87 -98.71 86.99 116.01
N GLU A 88 -99.35 87.91 115.29
CA GLU A 88 -99.43 87.87 113.83
C GLU A 88 -98.04 88.00 113.17
N LYS A 89 -97.18 88.91 113.65
CA LYS A 89 -95.77 88.98 113.22
C LYS A 89 -95.02 87.67 113.43
N LEU A 90 -95.15 87.04 114.61
CA LEU A 90 -94.45 85.78 114.91
C LEU A 90 -94.94 84.62 114.03
N GLN A 91 -96.25 84.53 113.76
CA GLN A 91 -96.79 83.56 112.82
C GLN A 91 -96.32 83.82 111.37
N GLN A 92 -96.16 85.09 110.97
CA GLN A 92 -95.65 85.44 109.64
C GLN A 92 -94.15 85.11 109.52
N ASN A 93 -93.33 85.45 110.51
CA ASN A 93 -91.89 85.11 110.52
C ASN A 93 -91.65 83.59 110.51
N LEU A 94 -92.50 82.82 111.21
CA LEU A 94 -92.41 81.35 111.21
C LEU A 94 -92.77 80.75 109.84
N LYS A 95 -93.73 81.32 109.10
CA LYS A 95 -93.97 80.98 107.69
C LYS A 95 -92.76 81.27 106.82
N THR A 96 -92.13 82.45 106.96
CA THR A 96 -90.93 82.81 106.18
C THR A 96 -89.79 81.82 106.43
N LEU A 97 -89.50 81.48 107.69
CA LEU A 97 -88.47 80.50 108.04
C LEU A 97 -88.78 79.08 107.52
N GLN A 98 -90.05 78.67 107.46
CA GLN A 98 -90.45 77.41 106.83
C GLN A 98 -90.25 77.46 105.31
N GLN A 99 -90.57 78.57 104.66
CA GLN A 99 -90.35 78.79 103.23
C GLN A 99 -88.85 78.76 102.88
N ASP A 100 -88.01 79.42 103.67
CA ASP A 100 -86.57 79.46 103.49
C ASP A 100 -85.92 78.09 103.74
N LYS A 101 -86.38 77.35 104.75
CA LYS A 101 -85.97 75.95 104.94
C LYS A 101 -86.27 75.12 103.69
N TRP A 102 -87.48 75.22 103.14
CA TRP A 102 -87.88 74.48 101.94
C TRP A 102 -87.06 74.88 100.70
N ASN A 103 -86.78 76.18 100.54
CA ASN A 103 -85.90 76.70 99.49
C ASN A 103 -84.47 76.14 99.62
N LEU A 104 -83.94 76.08 100.85
CA LEU A 104 -82.60 75.54 101.14
C LEU A 104 -82.53 74.01 100.96
N GLU A 105 -83.55 73.26 101.38
CA GLU A 105 -83.64 71.81 101.14
C GLU A 105 -83.72 71.51 99.63
N LYS A 106 -84.51 72.28 98.88
CA LYS A 106 -84.56 72.21 97.41
C LYS A 106 -83.19 72.51 96.77
N THR A 107 -82.54 73.60 97.18
CA THR A 107 -81.22 74.01 96.67
C THR A 107 -80.14 72.97 96.98
N ARG A 108 -80.12 72.44 98.21
CA ARG A 108 -79.24 71.34 98.62
C ARG A 108 -79.42 70.10 97.75
N ASN A 109 -80.68 69.71 97.51
CA ASN A 109 -80.99 68.54 96.69
C ASN A 109 -80.53 68.76 95.22
N GLN A 110 -80.73 69.95 94.65
CA GLN A 110 -80.22 70.30 93.32
C GLN A 110 -78.69 70.28 93.25
N LEU A 111 -77.99 70.84 94.25
CA LEU A 111 -76.52 70.81 94.33
C LEU A 111 -75.97 69.38 94.48
N GLN A 112 -76.68 68.51 95.20
CA GLN A 112 -76.34 67.10 95.31
C GLN A 112 -76.57 66.37 93.98
N GLU A 113 -77.67 66.62 93.28
CA GLU A 113 -77.92 66.05 91.95
C GLU A 113 -76.87 66.51 90.92
N ILE A 114 -76.43 67.77 90.98
CA ILE A 114 -75.33 68.30 90.17
C ILE A 114 -74.01 67.60 90.52
N ARG A 115 -73.68 67.43 91.81
CA ARG A 115 -72.49 66.69 92.25
C ARG A 115 -72.49 65.27 91.69
N ASP A 116 -73.61 64.55 91.82
CA ASP A 116 -73.71 63.14 91.45
C ASP A 116 -73.65 62.95 89.91
N ARG A 117 -74.15 63.93 89.14
CA ARG A 117 -73.97 64.01 87.67
C ARG A 117 -72.52 64.33 87.28
N SER A 118 -71.86 65.27 87.99
CA SER A 118 -70.46 65.62 87.76
C SER A 118 -69.51 64.46 88.12
N ALA A 119 -69.76 63.74 89.21
CA ALA A 119 -68.99 62.54 89.58
C ALA A 119 -69.04 61.48 88.47
N LYS A 120 -70.24 61.12 87.98
CA LYS A 120 -70.40 60.20 86.84
C LYS A 120 -69.69 60.67 85.57
N THR A 121 -69.62 61.99 85.35
CA THR A 121 -68.91 62.58 84.21
C THR A 121 -67.40 62.46 84.38
N ILE A 122 -66.87 62.66 85.59
CA ILE A 122 -65.46 62.45 85.92
C ILE A 122 -65.08 60.96 85.79
N ASP A 123 -65.92 60.04 86.28
CA ASP A 123 -65.71 58.60 86.16
C ASP A 123 -65.67 58.17 84.68
N GLN A 124 -66.62 58.66 83.87
CA GLN A 124 -66.64 58.41 82.42
C GLN A 124 -65.42 59.01 81.71
N GLN A 125 -65.00 60.22 82.08
CA GLN A 125 -63.79 60.83 81.51
C GLN A 125 -62.52 60.07 81.90
N SER A 126 -62.41 59.60 83.15
CA SER A 126 -61.31 58.76 83.63
C SER A 126 -61.26 57.43 82.87
N SER A 127 -62.42 56.77 82.68
CA SER A 127 -62.53 55.57 81.84
C SER A 127 -62.07 55.83 80.40
N ASN A 128 -62.54 56.92 79.78
CA ASN A 128 -62.16 57.28 78.41
C ASN A 128 -60.66 57.58 78.29
N ILE A 129 -60.07 58.26 79.28
CA ILE A 129 -58.62 58.56 79.32
C ILE A 129 -57.80 57.26 79.41
N ASN A 130 -58.23 56.30 80.23
CA ASN A 130 -57.56 55.00 80.33
C ASN A 130 -57.64 54.24 78.99
N THR A 131 -58.82 54.13 78.38
CA THR A 131 -58.98 53.49 77.06
C THR A 131 -58.13 54.16 75.98
N LEU A 132 -58.10 55.49 75.92
CA LEU A 132 -57.25 56.23 74.97
C LEU A 132 -55.74 56.04 75.25
N SER A 133 -55.34 55.84 76.51
CA SER A 133 -53.96 55.52 76.87
C SER A 133 -53.56 54.12 76.39
N ASP A 134 -54.44 53.13 76.53
CA ASP A 134 -54.22 51.77 76.05
C ASP A 134 -54.16 51.72 74.51
N GLU A 135 -55.09 52.41 73.82
CA GLU A 135 -55.07 52.57 72.37
C GLU A 135 -53.79 53.27 71.88
N LEU A 136 -53.33 54.31 72.58
CA LEU A 136 -52.07 55.02 72.26
C LEU A 136 -50.84 54.12 72.44
N PHE A 137 -50.81 53.28 73.49
CA PHE A 137 -49.75 52.30 73.70
C PHE A 137 -49.73 51.26 72.58
N GLU A 138 -50.89 50.72 72.21
CA GLU A 138 -51.04 49.77 71.12
C GLU A 138 -50.67 50.36 69.75
N LEU A 139 -51.06 51.59 69.45
CA LEU A 139 -50.64 52.31 68.25
C LEU A 139 -49.12 52.52 68.22
N LYS A 140 -48.50 52.83 69.36
CA LYS A 140 -47.05 52.99 69.47
C LYS A 140 -46.29 51.67 69.26
N ASN A 141 -46.82 50.56 69.75
CA ASN A 141 -46.28 49.22 69.50
C ASN A 141 -46.38 48.84 68.01
N LYS A 142 -47.55 49.06 67.39
CA LYS A 142 -47.79 48.80 65.97
C LYS A 142 -46.93 49.68 65.06
N HIS A 143 -46.73 50.95 65.42
CA HIS A 143 -45.80 51.84 64.71
C HIS A 143 -44.37 51.31 64.74
N LYS A 144 -43.85 50.93 65.92
CA LYS A 144 -42.51 50.36 66.05
C LYS A 144 -42.34 49.02 65.32
N GLN A 145 -43.38 48.20 65.26
CA GLN A 145 -43.39 47.00 64.42
C GLN A 145 -43.32 47.34 62.92
N LEU A 146 -44.08 48.34 62.45
CA LEU A 146 -44.03 48.82 61.07
C LEU A 146 -42.67 49.43 60.71
N GLU A 147 -42.03 50.20 61.60
CA GLU A 147 -40.67 50.72 61.41
C GLU A 147 -39.64 49.58 61.22
N ASN A 148 -39.69 48.57 62.09
CA ASN A 148 -38.82 47.40 62.01
C ASN A 148 -39.03 46.62 60.70
N THR A 149 -40.28 46.35 60.32
CA THR A 149 -40.62 45.66 59.06
C THR A 149 -40.18 46.46 57.85
N ASN A 150 -40.43 47.78 57.82
CA ASN A 150 -39.98 48.66 56.75
C ASN A 150 -38.45 48.67 56.63
N SER A 151 -37.72 48.67 57.74
CA SER A 151 -36.26 48.56 57.75
C SER A 151 -35.77 47.23 57.15
N ALA A 152 -36.41 46.11 57.53
CA ALA A 152 -36.11 44.80 56.97
C ALA A 152 -36.38 44.72 55.46
N THR A 153 -37.58 45.13 55.01
CA THR A 153 -37.95 45.14 53.59
C THR A 153 -37.07 46.07 52.74
N ASN A 154 -36.60 47.19 53.29
CA ASN A 154 -35.62 48.04 52.58
C ASN A 154 -34.24 47.37 52.45
N LYS A 155 -33.81 46.56 53.43
CA LYS A 155 -32.59 45.75 53.33
C LYS A 155 -32.73 44.64 52.28
N GLU A 156 -33.86 43.94 52.24
CA GLU A 156 -34.18 42.93 51.23
C GLU A 156 -34.24 43.54 49.82
N LEU A 157 -34.88 44.71 49.67
CA LEU A 157 -34.89 45.46 48.41
C LEU A 157 -33.49 45.92 47.99
N GLY A 158 -32.60 46.22 48.94
CA GLY A 158 -31.18 46.48 48.70
C GLY A 158 -30.46 45.25 48.13
N GLN A 159 -30.66 44.08 48.75
CA GLN A 159 -30.08 42.82 48.29
C GLN A 159 -30.59 42.44 46.89
N LEU A 160 -31.90 42.46 46.65
CA LEU A 160 -32.51 42.16 45.35
C LEU A 160 -32.01 43.08 44.21
N LYS A 161 -31.67 44.35 44.53
CA LYS A 161 -31.03 45.26 43.57
C LYS A 161 -29.59 44.86 43.25
N ALA A 162 -28.82 44.41 44.25
CA ALA A 162 -27.46 43.90 44.06
C ALA A 162 -27.45 42.59 43.26
N ASP A 163 -28.33 41.64 43.60
CA ASP A 163 -28.47 40.35 42.92
C ASP A 163 -28.88 40.55 41.46
N LYS A 164 -29.85 41.44 41.19
CA LYS A 164 -30.23 41.83 39.82
C LYS A 164 -29.07 42.42 39.05
N ALA A 165 -28.23 43.25 39.67
CA ALA A 165 -27.05 43.82 39.03
C ALA A 165 -25.96 42.77 38.75
N GLN A 166 -25.85 41.73 39.58
CA GLN A 166 -24.95 40.60 39.34
C GLN A 166 -25.46 39.72 38.18
N LEU A 167 -26.74 39.33 38.20
CA LEU A 167 -27.36 38.55 37.13
C LEU A 167 -27.27 39.20 35.73
N LEU A 168 -27.27 40.55 35.68
CA LEU A 168 -27.04 41.28 34.43
C LEU A 168 -25.59 41.12 33.92
N ARG A 169 -24.59 41.22 34.80
CA ARG A 169 -23.17 40.97 34.46
C ARG A 169 -22.94 39.53 34.02
N ASP A 170 -23.52 38.57 34.75
CA ASP A 170 -23.38 37.14 34.43
C ASP A 170 -24.02 36.81 33.08
N LYS A 171 -25.15 37.44 32.75
CA LYS A 171 -25.76 37.37 31.41
C LYS A 171 -24.85 37.94 30.32
N GLU A 172 -24.20 39.09 30.54
CA GLU A 172 -23.27 39.69 29.59
C GLU A 172 -22.04 38.79 29.34
N ILE A 173 -21.49 38.20 30.41
CA ILE A 173 -20.41 37.22 30.35
C ILE A 173 -20.84 35.97 29.57
N LEU A 174 -22.05 35.45 29.80
CA LEU A 174 -22.61 34.31 29.07
C LEU A 174 -22.80 34.62 27.57
N VAL A 175 -23.28 35.81 27.21
CA VAL A 175 -23.43 36.24 25.81
C VAL A 175 -22.07 36.37 25.12
N ALA A 176 -21.05 36.92 25.81
CA ALA A 176 -19.69 36.97 25.29
C ALA A 176 -19.08 35.58 25.11
N ALA A 177 -19.29 34.66 26.07
CA ALA A 177 -18.82 33.28 26.00
C ALA A 177 -19.50 32.50 24.85
N GLN A 178 -20.81 32.68 24.66
CA GLN A 178 -21.56 32.11 23.53
C GLN A 178 -21.00 32.61 22.20
N THR A 179 -20.84 33.93 22.04
CA THR A 179 -20.30 34.55 20.81
C THR A 179 -18.89 34.04 20.49
N ALA A 180 -18.04 33.85 21.50
CA ALA A 180 -16.71 33.27 21.35
C ALA A 180 -16.75 31.77 20.99
N SER A 181 -17.75 31.02 21.48
CA SER A 181 -17.99 29.63 21.11
C SER A 181 -18.42 29.51 19.65
N ASP A 182 -19.37 30.34 19.21
CA ASP A 182 -19.86 30.36 17.83
C ASP A 182 -18.75 30.73 16.83
N ALA A 183 -17.90 31.72 17.18
CA ALA A 183 -16.73 32.07 16.37
C ALA A 183 -15.71 30.91 16.24
N ARG A 184 -15.51 30.12 17.32
CA ARG A 184 -14.69 28.90 17.28
C ARG A 184 -15.33 27.81 16.43
N TYR A 185 -16.64 27.61 16.54
CA TYR A 185 -17.38 26.63 15.74
C TYR A 185 -17.29 26.95 14.24
N GLN A 186 -17.52 28.20 13.83
CA GLN A 186 -17.38 28.64 12.43
C GLN A 186 -15.95 28.47 11.91
N SER A 187 -14.95 28.75 12.76
CA SER A 187 -13.53 28.54 12.44
C SER A 187 -13.21 27.05 12.22
N ALA A 188 -13.73 26.18 13.09
CA ALA A 188 -13.59 24.72 12.95
C ALA A 188 -14.30 24.19 11.71
N ALA A 189 -15.53 24.64 11.41
CA ALA A 189 -16.27 24.25 10.20
C ALA A 189 -15.51 24.63 8.92
N LYS A 190 -14.90 25.82 8.87
CA LYS A 190 -14.03 26.25 7.76
C LYS A 190 -12.79 25.35 7.63
N LEU A 191 -12.15 24.98 8.74
CA LEU A 191 -11.01 24.06 8.75
C LEU A 191 -11.41 22.67 8.24
N THR A 192 -12.54 22.11 8.70
CA THR A 192 -13.08 20.83 8.22
C THR A 192 -13.33 20.83 6.71
N LYS A 193 -13.88 21.91 6.14
CA LYS A 193 -14.07 22.04 4.69
C LYS A 193 -12.74 22.02 3.93
N SER A 194 -11.76 22.82 4.38
CA SER A 194 -10.42 22.85 3.78
C SER A 194 -9.70 21.49 3.87
N MET A 195 -9.87 20.78 4.99
CA MET A 195 -9.32 19.44 5.18
C MET A 195 -10.00 18.41 4.27
N GLN A 196 -11.32 18.50 4.05
CA GLN A 196 -12.03 17.66 3.08
C GLN A 196 -11.58 17.93 1.63
N GLU A 197 -11.36 19.19 1.27
CA GLU A 197 -10.81 19.58 -0.04
C GLU A 197 -9.40 18.98 -0.24
N SER A 198 -8.54 19.01 0.79
CA SER A 198 -7.23 18.35 0.80
C SER A 198 -7.33 16.82 0.67
N VAL A 199 -8.21 16.16 1.43
CA VAL A 199 -8.47 14.71 1.32
C VAL A 199 -8.92 14.32 -0.08
N ASN A 200 -9.77 15.11 -0.73
CA ASN A 200 -10.22 14.87 -2.10
C ASN A 200 -9.06 14.97 -3.12
N LEU A 201 -8.14 15.93 -2.94
CA LEU A 201 -6.94 16.07 -3.77
C LEU A 201 -5.98 14.87 -3.59
N VAL A 202 -5.66 14.50 -2.35
CA VAL A 202 -4.79 13.34 -2.05
C VAL A 202 -5.40 12.04 -2.58
N THR A 203 -6.73 11.89 -2.51
CA THR A 203 -7.45 10.74 -3.10
C THR A 203 -7.27 10.68 -4.61
N LYS A 204 -7.40 11.82 -5.31
CA LYS A 204 -7.20 11.91 -6.76
C LYS A 204 -5.74 11.60 -7.15
N ASP A 205 -4.77 12.10 -6.40
CA ASP A 205 -3.36 11.84 -6.67
C ASP A 205 -2.98 10.38 -6.43
N ARG A 206 -3.51 9.75 -5.36
CA ARG A 206 -3.42 8.29 -5.14
C ARG A 206 -3.91 7.52 -6.36
N ASP A 207 -5.06 7.89 -6.91
CA ASP A 207 -5.65 7.17 -8.05
C ASP A 207 -4.87 7.40 -9.36
N ILE A 208 -4.26 8.57 -9.54
CA ILE A 208 -3.29 8.82 -10.63
C ILE A 208 -2.05 7.93 -10.45
N TRP A 209 -1.50 7.83 -9.25
CA TRP A 209 -0.34 6.97 -8.96
C TRP A 209 -0.66 5.48 -9.09
N GLN A 210 -1.84 5.03 -8.68
CA GLN A 210 -2.29 3.65 -8.88
C GLN A 210 -2.39 3.31 -10.37
N ASN A 211 -2.91 4.21 -11.20
CA ASN A 211 -2.96 4.02 -12.64
C ASN A 211 -1.56 3.99 -13.30
N LYS A 212 -0.63 4.85 -12.85
CA LYS A 212 0.78 4.79 -13.27
C LYS A 212 1.44 3.47 -12.88
N TYR A 213 1.23 3.01 -11.65
CA TYR A 213 1.73 1.73 -11.14
C TYR A 213 1.20 0.56 -11.98
N ASN A 214 -0.12 0.48 -12.17
CA ASN A 214 -0.77 -0.57 -12.97
C ASN A 214 -0.24 -0.61 -14.42
N ASN A 215 0.09 0.56 -15.01
CA ASN A 215 0.70 0.63 -16.34
C ASN A 215 2.16 0.13 -16.34
N ALA A 216 2.96 0.51 -15.34
CA ALA A 216 4.32 0.01 -15.17
C ALA A 216 4.36 -1.52 -14.94
N THR A 217 3.40 -2.07 -14.20
CA THR A 217 3.22 -3.52 -14.05
C THR A 217 3.02 -4.20 -15.40
N ARG A 218 2.09 -3.69 -16.23
CA ARG A 218 1.84 -4.24 -17.58
C ARG A 218 3.07 -4.18 -18.48
N LEU A 219 3.81 -3.08 -18.46
CA LEU A 219 5.05 -2.92 -19.24
C LEU A 219 6.14 -3.89 -18.80
N ARG A 220 6.30 -4.11 -17.49
CA ARG A 220 7.20 -5.14 -16.93
C ARG A 220 6.80 -6.54 -17.42
N ASP A 221 5.52 -6.86 -17.38
CA ASP A 221 5.02 -8.19 -17.74
C ASP A 221 5.15 -8.47 -19.25
N GLN A 222 4.93 -7.45 -20.09
CA GLN A 222 5.25 -7.49 -21.52
C GLN A 222 6.76 -7.67 -21.78
N LEU A 223 7.62 -6.97 -21.03
CA LEU A 223 9.07 -7.12 -21.14
C LEU A 223 9.52 -8.53 -20.73
N GLN A 224 8.91 -9.13 -19.72
CA GLN A 224 9.17 -10.51 -19.31
C GLN A 224 8.76 -11.51 -20.40
N MET A 225 7.61 -11.33 -21.06
CA MET A 225 7.20 -12.17 -22.19
C MET A 225 8.19 -12.06 -23.37
N ASN A 226 8.63 -10.85 -23.69
CA ASN A 226 9.63 -10.60 -24.74
C ASN A 226 10.99 -11.23 -24.39
N TYR A 227 11.42 -11.15 -23.13
CA TYR A 227 12.64 -11.76 -22.63
C TYR A 227 12.59 -13.30 -22.70
N ASN A 228 11.47 -13.91 -22.28
CA ASN A 228 11.27 -15.36 -22.39
C ASN A 228 11.28 -15.82 -23.87
N SER A 229 10.68 -15.04 -24.78
CA SER A 229 10.75 -15.32 -26.23
C SER A 229 12.16 -15.14 -26.81
N LEU A 230 12.98 -14.27 -26.25
CA LEU A 230 14.39 -14.12 -26.64
C LEU A 230 15.22 -15.33 -26.18
N ILE A 231 14.99 -15.84 -24.97
CA ILE A 231 15.63 -17.08 -24.48
C ILE A 231 15.36 -18.24 -25.46
N GLN A 232 14.09 -18.49 -25.81
CA GLN A 232 13.73 -19.56 -26.75
C GLN A 232 14.41 -19.42 -28.13
N LYS A 233 14.64 -18.20 -28.59
CA LYS A 233 15.38 -17.95 -29.85
C LYS A 233 16.87 -18.23 -29.70
N VAL A 234 17.47 -17.93 -28.55
CA VAL A 234 18.88 -18.24 -28.27
C VAL A 234 19.07 -19.76 -28.10
N GLU A 235 18.17 -20.44 -27.41
CA GLU A 235 18.15 -21.90 -27.28
C GLU A 235 18.07 -22.57 -28.67
N HIS A 236 17.14 -22.14 -29.52
CA HIS A 236 17.01 -22.69 -30.87
C HIS A 236 18.23 -22.38 -31.77
N LEU A 237 18.84 -21.20 -31.66
CA LEU A 237 20.08 -20.89 -32.36
C LEU A 237 21.26 -21.77 -31.87
N GLN A 238 21.29 -22.12 -30.59
CA GLN A 238 22.28 -23.05 -30.05
C GLN A 238 22.07 -24.48 -30.58
N GLU A 239 20.83 -24.94 -30.71
CA GLU A 239 20.50 -26.22 -31.36
C GLU A 239 20.97 -26.24 -32.83
N GLN A 240 20.66 -25.20 -33.61
CA GLN A 240 21.10 -25.07 -35.00
C GLN A 240 22.64 -25.03 -35.11
N TYR A 241 23.32 -24.31 -34.21
CA TYR A 241 24.78 -24.27 -34.17
C TYR A 241 25.39 -25.65 -33.86
N ASN A 242 24.82 -26.37 -32.88
CA ASN A 242 25.26 -27.71 -32.51
C ASN A 242 25.07 -28.71 -33.67
N HIS A 243 23.93 -28.65 -34.38
CA HIS A 243 23.68 -29.46 -35.56
C HIS A 243 24.67 -29.15 -36.70
N SER A 244 24.88 -27.87 -37.03
CA SER A 244 25.83 -27.42 -38.05
C SER A 244 27.28 -27.86 -37.72
N THR A 245 27.65 -27.83 -36.43
CA THR A 245 28.94 -28.36 -35.96
C THR A 245 29.05 -29.88 -36.20
N SER A 246 28.01 -30.65 -35.87
CA SER A 246 28.00 -32.10 -36.11
C SER A 246 28.07 -32.46 -37.61
N GLU A 247 27.38 -31.73 -38.49
CA GLU A 247 27.52 -31.95 -39.94
C GLU A 247 28.91 -31.58 -40.45
N LYS A 248 29.51 -30.50 -39.95
CA LYS A 248 30.90 -30.14 -40.25
C LYS A 248 31.88 -31.25 -39.84
N ASP A 249 31.69 -31.86 -38.68
CA ASP A 249 32.57 -32.93 -38.19
C ASP A 249 32.43 -34.20 -39.06
N LYS A 250 31.20 -34.56 -39.47
CA LYS A 250 30.96 -35.64 -40.46
C LYS A 250 31.67 -35.36 -41.79
N ILE A 251 31.50 -34.16 -42.35
CA ILE A 251 32.15 -33.74 -43.60
C ILE A 251 33.68 -33.79 -43.47
N THR A 252 34.21 -33.39 -42.30
CA THR A 252 35.65 -33.45 -42.00
C THR A 252 36.16 -34.90 -42.00
N GLY A 253 35.43 -35.83 -41.36
CA GLY A 253 35.76 -37.26 -41.39
C GLY A 253 35.68 -37.86 -42.80
N SER A 254 34.64 -37.54 -43.58
CA SER A 254 34.53 -37.97 -44.98
C SER A 254 35.67 -37.43 -45.85
N HIS A 255 36.09 -36.18 -45.64
CA HIS A 255 37.22 -35.57 -46.34
C HIS A 255 38.55 -36.23 -45.96
N GLN A 256 38.75 -36.61 -44.69
CA GLN A 256 39.92 -37.38 -44.26
C GLN A 256 39.97 -38.76 -44.94
N ASN A 257 38.85 -39.50 -44.98
CA ASN A 257 38.79 -40.79 -45.67
C ASN A 257 39.11 -40.67 -47.17
N LEU A 258 38.49 -39.71 -47.87
CA LEU A 258 38.77 -39.43 -49.29
C LEU A 258 40.23 -39.03 -49.53
N THR A 259 40.88 -38.36 -48.58
CA THR A 259 42.30 -38.01 -48.66
C THR A 259 43.19 -39.25 -48.57
N ILE A 260 42.85 -40.21 -47.70
CA ILE A 260 43.56 -41.49 -47.56
C ILE A 260 43.35 -42.37 -48.81
N GLU A 261 42.13 -42.43 -49.33
CA GLU A 261 41.83 -43.13 -50.59
C GLU A 261 42.61 -42.54 -51.77
N LEU A 262 42.69 -41.20 -51.88
CA LEU A 262 43.46 -40.52 -52.91
C LEU A 262 44.97 -40.82 -52.81
N GLN A 263 45.55 -40.79 -51.61
CA GLN A 263 46.95 -41.16 -51.38
C GLN A 263 47.24 -42.63 -51.73
N THR A 264 46.29 -43.52 -51.44
CA THR A 264 46.38 -44.95 -51.78
C THR A 264 46.31 -45.15 -53.29
N LEU A 265 45.41 -44.44 -53.99
CA LEU A 265 45.29 -44.48 -55.44
C LEU A 265 46.52 -43.91 -56.15
N GLN A 266 47.09 -42.80 -55.65
CA GLN A 266 48.35 -42.23 -56.15
C GLN A 266 49.52 -43.22 -55.99
N THR A 267 49.60 -43.91 -54.85
CA THR A 267 50.62 -44.94 -54.59
C THR A 267 50.46 -46.12 -55.55
N THR A 268 49.23 -46.61 -55.72
CA THR A 268 48.91 -47.69 -56.65
C THR A 268 49.22 -47.33 -58.10
N TYR A 269 48.88 -46.11 -58.52
CA TYR A 269 49.21 -45.58 -59.84
C TYR A 269 50.74 -45.53 -60.08
N SER A 270 51.51 -45.09 -59.08
CA SER A 270 52.98 -45.08 -59.16
C SER A 270 53.56 -46.49 -59.36
N ILE A 271 53.07 -47.48 -58.61
CA ILE A 271 53.47 -48.90 -58.75
C ILE A 271 53.12 -49.43 -60.15
N ILE A 272 51.89 -49.21 -60.62
CA ILE A 272 51.46 -49.62 -61.96
C ILE A 272 52.30 -48.94 -63.04
N LYS A 273 52.68 -47.66 -62.84
CA LYS A 273 53.50 -46.93 -63.82
C LYS A 273 54.94 -47.45 -63.88
N THR A 274 55.52 -47.85 -62.75
CA THR A 274 56.82 -48.55 -62.72
C THR A 274 56.73 -49.89 -63.45
N ALA A 275 55.74 -50.73 -63.13
CA ALA A 275 55.53 -52.02 -63.78
C ALA A 275 55.27 -51.89 -65.30
N GLN A 276 54.59 -50.81 -65.75
CA GLN A 276 54.44 -50.52 -67.18
C GLN A 276 55.80 -50.24 -67.84
N ASN A 277 56.68 -49.48 -67.19
CA ASN A 277 58.00 -49.15 -67.73
C ASN A 277 58.92 -50.38 -67.77
N GLU A 278 58.86 -51.24 -66.75
CA GLU A 278 59.58 -52.53 -66.70
C GLU A 278 59.10 -53.49 -67.81
N LEU A 279 57.79 -53.60 -68.01
CA LEU A 279 57.21 -54.41 -69.08
C LEU A 279 57.58 -53.86 -70.47
N GLN A 280 57.63 -52.54 -70.64
CA GLN A 280 58.07 -51.90 -71.88
C GLN A 280 59.54 -52.23 -72.19
N ALA A 281 60.44 -52.12 -71.20
CA ALA A 281 61.85 -52.48 -71.37
C ALA A 281 62.05 -53.98 -71.69
N SER A 282 61.27 -54.85 -71.04
CA SER A 282 61.24 -56.29 -71.32
C SER A 282 60.77 -56.58 -72.75
N TYR A 283 59.70 -55.93 -73.20
CA TYR A 283 59.20 -56.02 -74.58
C TYR A 283 60.25 -55.55 -75.60
N GLU A 284 60.94 -54.43 -75.34
CA GLU A 284 62.01 -53.93 -76.20
C GLU A 284 63.19 -54.91 -76.28
N SER A 285 63.56 -55.57 -75.16
CA SER A 285 64.57 -56.65 -75.16
C SER A 285 64.13 -57.83 -76.03
N VAL A 286 62.89 -58.30 -75.89
CA VAL A 286 62.34 -59.41 -76.70
C VAL A 286 62.26 -59.04 -78.19
N VAL A 287 61.98 -57.77 -78.53
CA VAL A 287 62.04 -57.27 -79.91
C VAL A 287 63.47 -57.29 -80.45
N GLN A 288 64.48 -56.93 -79.64
CA GLN A 288 65.89 -57.01 -80.03
C GLN A 288 66.34 -58.48 -80.22
N GLU A 289 65.99 -59.39 -79.30
CA GLU A 289 66.27 -60.82 -79.43
C GLU A 289 65.64 -61.42 -80.69
N LYS A 290 64.36 -61.10 -80.95
CA LYS A 290 63.67 -61.47 -82.19
C LYS A 290 64.43 -60.97 -83.43
N GLN A 291 64.88 -59.72 -83.44
CA GLN A 291 65.62 -59.15 -84.57
C GLN A 291 66.98 -59.85 -84.76
N GLN A 292 67.70 -60.17 -83.67
CA GLN A 292 68.94 -60.95 -83.74
C GLN A 292 68.69 -62.37 -84.28
N LEU A 293 67.62 -63.04 -83.84
CA LEU A 293 67.22 -64.36 -84.34
C LEU A 293 66.83 -64.32 -85.83
N GLN A 294 66.12 -63.27 -86.28
CA GLN A 294 65.80 -63.06 -87.69
C GLN A 294 67.07 -62.90 -88.53
N THR A 295 68.07 -62.14 -88.07
CA THR A 295 69.37 -62.03 -88.75
C THR A 295 70.11 -63.36 -88.78
N ARG A 296 70.15 -64.12 -87.67
CA ARG A 296 70.76 -65.46 -87.66
C ARG A 296 70.08 -66.43 -88.64
N ILE A 297 68.75 -66.40 -88.71
CA ILE A 297 67.98 -67.21 -89.66
C ILE A 297 68.28 -66.81 -91.11
N ALA A 298 68.45 -65.52 -91.40
CA ALA A 298 68.85 -65.06 -92.72
C ALA A 298 70.23 -65.60 -93.13
N ASN A 299 71.25 -65.43 -92.29
CA ASN A 299 72.60 -65.96 -92.55
C ASN A 299 72.60 -67.50 -92.73
N ILE A 300 71.92 -68.25 -91.87
CA ILE A 300 71.82 -69.72 -91.98
C ILE A 300 71.06 -70.13 -93.24
N THR A 301 70.10 -69.33 -93.70
CA THR A 301 69.38 -69.55 -94.97
C THR A 301 70.30 -69.35 -96.18
N GLU A 302 71.15 -68.32 -96.16
CA GLU A 302 72.16 -68.05 -97.18
C GLU A 302 73.23 -69.15 -97.21
N GLU A 303 73.80 -69.53 -96.05
CA GLU A 303 74.75 -70.65 -95.93
C GLU A 303 74.16 -71.96 -96.45
N ARG A 304 72.91 -72.28 -96.09
CA ARG A 304 72.17 -73.46 -96.59
C ARG A 304 72.06 -73.44 -98.11
N ASP A 305 71.73 -72.30 -98.72
CA ASP A 305 71.50 -72.23 -100.16
C ASP A 305 72.81 -72.23 -100.95
N LEU A 306 73.89 -71.66 -100.41
CA LEU A 306 75.26 -71.84 -100.93
C LEU A 306 75.70 -73.31 -100.87
N LEU A 307 75.47 -73.99 -99.74
CA LEU A 307 75.76 -75.42 -99.60
C LEU A 307 74.91 -76.29 -100.54
N LYS A 308 73.65 -75.91 -100.79
CA LYS A 308 72.75 -76.57 -101.74
C LYS A 308 73.27 -76.45 -103.18
N ILE A 309 73.71 -75.27 -103.60
CA ILE A 309 74.36 -75.07 -104.92
C ILE A 309 75.63 -75.92 -105.02
N LYS A 310 76.49 -75.93 -103.99
CA LYS A 310 77.69 -76.77 -103.95
C LYS A 310 77.38 -78.26 -104.06
N ALA A 311 76.34 -78.74 -103.38
CA ALA A 311 75.87 -80.12 -103.48
C ALA A 311 75.31 -80.46 -104.87
N GLN A 312 74.63 -79.53 -105.53
CA GLN A 312 74.15 -79.69 -106.91
C GLN A 312 75.33 -79.79 -107.89
N ASN A 313 76.35 -78.93 -107.77
CA ASN A 313 77.56 -78.99 -108.61
C ASN A 313 78.31 -80.32 -108.43
N LEU A 314 78.58 -80.73 -107.18
CA LEU A 314 79.22 -82.03 -106.89
C LEU A 314 78.40 -83.22 -107.41
N THR A 315 77.07 -83.12 -107.42
CA THR A 315 76.19 -84.14 -108.01
C THR A 315 76.31 -84.17 -109.53
N ALA A 316 76.45 -83.02 -110.20
CA ALA A 316 76.66 -82.93 -111.64
C ALA A 316 78.05 -83.46 -112.04
N GLU A 317 79.12 -83.07 -111.34
CA GLU A 317 80.48 -83.60 -111.54
C GLU A 317 80.52 -85.12 -111.37
N ARG A 318 79.89 -85.66 -110.32
CA ARG A 318 79.74 -87.11 -110.11
C ARG A 318 79.01 -87.78 -111.27
N ASN A 319 77.93 -87.19 -111.79
CA ASN A 319 77.19 -87.75 -112.91
C ASN A 319 78.04 -87.80 -114.18
N GLN A 320 78.79 -86.72 -114.49
CA GLN A 320 79.70 -86.65 -115.63
C GLN A 320 80.85 -87.66 -115.53
N LEU A 321 81.42 -87.85 -114.34
CA LEU A 321 82.42 -88.88 -114.08
C LEU A 321 81.84 -90.29 -114.25
N GLN A 322 80.62 -90.53 -113.76
CA GLN A 322 79.93 -91.82 -113.91
C GLN A 322 79.64 -92.14 -115.37
N GLU A 323 79.21 -91.15 -116.17
CA GLU A 323 78.99 -91.30 -117.62
C GLU A 323 80.31 -91.61 -118.35
N THR A 324 81.40 -90.92 -117.99
CA THR A 324 82.75 -91.19 -118.51
C THR A 324 83.21 -92.62 -118.21
N VAL A 325 83.00 -93.10 -116.98
CA VAL A 325 83.31 -94.48 -116.57
C VAL A 325 82.45 -95.51 -117.33
N ASN A 326 81.17 -95.23 -117.55
CA ASN A 326 80.28 -96.11 -118.31
C ASN A 326 80.73 -96.21 -119.78
N GLN A 327 81.10 -95.08 -120.40
CA GLN A 327 81.54 -95.02 -121.79
C GLN A 327 82.88 -95.76 -122.00
N LEU A 328 83.86 -95.57 -121.10
CA LEU A 328 85.12 -96.34 -121.11
C LEU A 328 84.88 -97.85 -121.02
N ASN A 329 83.96 -98.30 -120.14
CA ASN A 329 83.62 -99.71 -120.00
C ASN A 329 82.99 -100.29 -121.28
N SER A 330 82.12 -99.55 -121.99
CA SER A 330 81.54 -100.02 -123.26
C SER A 330 82.59 -100.28 -124.33
N THR A 331 83.57 -99.38 -124.50
CA THR A 331 84.62 -99.50 -125.52
C THR A 331 85.51 -100.74 -125.32
N ILE A 332 85.66 -101.22 -124.08
CA ILE A 332 86.50 -102.40 -123.75
C ILE A 332 85.78 -103.72 -124.06
N GLN A 333 84.46 -103.77 -123.91
CA GLN A 333 83.67 -104.99 -124.09
C GLN A 333 83.64 -105.46 -125.56
N GLU A 334 83.39 -104.55 -126.51
CA GLU A 334 83.06 -104.89 -127.90
C GLU A 334 84.20 -105.51 -128.72
N LYS A 335 85.46 -105.41 -128.27
CA LYS A 335 86.61 -105.96 -128.99
C LYS A 335 86.57 -107.50 -129.01
N LYS A 336 86.06 -108.07 -130.10
CA LYS A 336 86.05 -109.51 -130.40
C LYS A 336 87.41 -109.96 -130.95
N CYS A 337 87.79 -111.21 -130.68
CA CYS A 337 88.97 -111.83 -131.26
C CYS A 337 88.69 -112.31 -132.70
N PRO A 338 89.73 -112.48 -133.55
CA PRO A 338 89.57 -113.05 -134.88
C PRO A 338 88.99 -114.47 -134.86
N ALA A 339 88.38 -114.90 -135.96
CA ALA A 339 87.81 -116.25 -136.06
C ALA A 339 88.86 -117.34 -135.80
N GLY A 340 88.50 -118.35 -135.00
CA GLY A 340 89.41 -119.40 -134.52
C GLY A 340 90.13 -119.06 -133.21
N TRP A 341 90.39 -117.78 -132.93
CA TRP A 341 91.08 -117.35 -131.70
C TRP A 341 90.12 -117.37 -130.49
N ARG A 342 90.68 -117.63 -129.31
CA ARG A 342 89.96 -117.58 -128.02
C ARG A 342 90.31 -116.29 -127.28
N LYS A 343 89.32 -115.62 -126.69
CA LYS A 343 89.51 -114.39 -125.89
C LYS A 343 89.77 -114.78 -124.44
N PHE A 344 90.77 -114.17 -123.81
CA PHE A 344 90.92 -114.17 -122.35
C PHE A 344 91.33 -112.77 -121.87
N LYS A 345 90.57 -112.24 -120.89
CA LYS A 345 90.60 -110.85 -120.46
C LYS A 345 90.58 -109.89 -121.67
N TYR A 346 91.72 -109.28 -122.01
CA TYR A 346 91.86 -108.25 -123.06
C TYR A 346 92.57 -108.76 -124.33
N SER A 347 93.04 -110.01 -124.32
CA SER A 347 93.93 -110.61 -125.30
C SER A 347 93.27 -111.77 -126.06
N CYS A 348 93.89 -112.16 -127.17
CA CYS A 348 93.44 -113.22 -128.06
C CYS A 348 94.54 -114.27 -128.23
N TYR A 349 94.17 -115.55 -128.17
CA TYR A 349 95.10 -116.70 -128.19
C TYR A 349 94.66 -117.72 -129.24
N PHE A 350 95.64 -118.39 -129.86
CA PHE A 350 95.40 -119.40 -130.89
C PHE A 350 96.34 -120.59 -130.67
N THR A 351 95.82 -121.81 -130.78
CA THR A 351 96.60 -123.05 -130.69
C THR A 351 96.67 -123.72 -132.06
N SER A 352 97.89 -124.09 -132.46
CA SER A 352 98.15 -124.84 -133.69
C SER A 352 98.36 -126.32 -133.39
N SER A 353 97.82 -127.20 -134.23
CA SER A 353 97.99 -128.66 -134.11
C SER A 353 99.21 -129.21 -134.88
N VAL A 354 100.00 -128.34 -135.52
CA VAL A 354 101.16 -128.72 -136.33
C VAL A 354 102.40 -128.91 -135.43
N LYS A 355 102.95 -130.13 -135.38
CA LYS A 355 104.20 -130.40 -134.65
C LYS A 355 105.42 -129.85 -135.43
N ASN A 356 105.94 -128.73 -134.96
CA ASN A 356 107.10 -128.00 -135.47
C ASN A 356 108.17 -127.85 -134.37
N THR A 357 109.38 -127.38 -134.71
CA THR A 357 110.33 -126.90 -133.68
C THR A 357 109.86 -125.59 -133.05
N TRP A 358 110.43 -125.17 -131.92
CA TRP A 358 110.06 -123.89 -131.26
C TRP A 358 110.19 -122.70 -132.22
N GLN A 359 111.31 -122.59 -132.95
CA GLN A 359 111.53 -121.49 -133.89
C GLN A 359 110.51 -121.50 -135.04
N GLN A 360 110.28 -122.65 -135.67
CA GLN A 360 109.27 -122.81 -136.73
C GLN A 360 107.85 -122.51 -136.21
N SER A 361 107.58 -122.79 -134.94
CA SER A 361 106.30 -122.48 -134.29
C SER A 361 106.15 -120.98 -134.04
N ARG A 362 107.24 -120.28 -133.67
CA ARG A 362 107.25 -118.82 -133.56
C ARG A 362 107.03 -118.15 -134.92
N GLU A 363 107.78 -118.56 -135.93
CA GLU A 363 107.62 -118.10 -137.31
C GLU A 363 106.19 -118.36 -137.82
N PHE A 364 105.57 -119.49 -137.47
CA PHE A 364 104.17 -119.77 -137.77
C PHE A 364 103.20 -118.79 -137.07
N CYS A 365 103.37 -118.53 -135.77
CA CYS A 365 102.52 -117.58 -135.04
C CYS A 365 102.67 -116.14 -135.56
N GLN A 366 103.89 -115.72 -135.90
CA GLN A 366 104.16 -114.39 -136.47
C GLN A 366 103.58 -114.22 -137.88
N ASN A 367 103.69 -115.24 -138.74
CA ASN A 367 103.01 -115.26 -140.04
C ASN A 367 101.47 -115.27 -139.93
N ASN A 368 100.92 -115.70 -138.80
CA ASN A 368 99.49 -115.65 -138.48
C ASN A 368 99.11 -114.46 -137.57
N THR A 369 99.84 -113.34 -137.66
CA THR A 369 99.57 -112.05 -137.00
C THR A 369 99.54 -112.03 -135.47
N GLY A 370 100.13 -113.04 -134.82
CA GLY A 370 100.43 -113.03 -133.38
C GLY A 370 101.92 -113.18 -133.09
N ASP A 371 102.23 -113.73 -131.91
CA ASP A 371 103.53 -114.32 -131.56
C ASP A 371 103.20 -115.49 -130.59
N LEU A 372 104.21 -116.25 -130.16
CA LEU A 372 104.01 -117.25 -129.11
C LEU A 372 103.57 -116.58 -127.79
N ALA A 373 102.73 -117.25 -127.00
CA ALA A 373 102.12 -116.63 -125.82
C ALA A 373 103.17 -116.27 -124.74
N VAL A 374 103.10 -115.03 -124.25
CA VAL A 374 103.84 -114.54 -123.07
C VAL A 374 102.86 -114.46 -121.91
N ILE A 375 103.12 -115.19 -120.83
CA ILE A 375 102.13 -115.46 -119.77
C ILE A 375 102.43 -114.57 -118.56
N LYS A 376 101.44 -113.78 -118.11
CA LYS A 376 101.63 -112.68 -117.14
C LYS A 376 100.75 -112.77 -115.89
N SER A 377 99.86 -113.76 -115.78
CA SER A 377 99.23 -114.13 -114.51
C SER A 377 98.91 -115.63 -114.40
N GLU A 378 98.70 -116.13 -113.19
CA GLU A 378 98.35 -117.54 -112.95
C GLU A 378 97.04 -117.95 -113.65
N GLU A 379 96.04 -117.06 -113.70
CA GLU A 379 94.79 -117.39 -114.39
C GLU A 379 94.94 -117.35 -115.93
N GLU A 380 95.95 -116.63 -116.45
CA GLU A 380 96.34 -116.68 -117.87
C GLU A 380 97.05 -118.00 -118.20
N MET A 381 97.93 -118.47 -117.30
CA MET A 381 98.56 -119.79 -117.38
C MET A 381 97.49 -120.90 -117.35
N ALA A 382 96.54 -120.84 -116.40
CA ALA A 382 95.44 -121.79 -116.29
C ALA A 382 94.52 -121.76 -117.52
N PHE A 383 94.25 -120.57 -118.08
CA PHE A 383 93.52 -120.44 -119.33
C PHE A 383 94.28 -121.08 -120.51
N ILE A 384 95.57 -120.80 -120.67
CA ILE A 384 96.39 -121.37 -121.75
C ILE A 384 96.48 -122.90 -121.64
N ASN A 385 96.68 -123.43 -120.42
CA ASN A 385 96.63 -124.87 -120.14
C ASN A 385 95.27 -125.50 -120.49
N SER A 386 94.17 -124.74 -120.53
CA SER A 386 92.85 -125.25 -120.96
C SER A 386 92.64 -125.27 -122.48
N LEU A 387 93.59 -124.77 -123.28
CA LEU A 387 93.52 -124.73 -124.74
C LEU A 387 94.09 -125.97 -125.44
N TYR A 388 94.73 -126.88 -124.70
CA TYR A 388 95.27 -128.14 -125.18
C TYR A 388 95.02 -129.28 -124.18
N SER A 389 95.07 -130.52 -124.65
CA SER A 389 94.90 -131.71 -123.82
C SER A 389 96.18 -132.07 -123.08
N SER A 390 96.09 -132.79 -121.95
CA SER A 390 97.24 -133.15 -121.11
C SER A 390 98.21 -134.17 -121.74
N ASP A 391 97.86 -134.76 -122.89
CA ASP A 391 98.71 -135.60 -123.74
C ASP A 391 99.42 -134.80 -124.87
N GLN A 392 99.28 -133.47 -124.87
CA GLN A 392 99.82 -132.58 -125.90
C GLN A 392 100.71 -131.49 -125.30
N GLU A 393 101.90 -131.34 -125.86
CA GLU A 393 102.84 -130.27 -125.54
C GLU A 393 102.68 -129.13 -126.54
N ALA A 394 102.53 -127.90 -126.05
CA ALA A 394 102.42 -126.70 -126.86
C ALA A 394 103.63 -125.77 -126.63
N TRP A 395 104.25 -125.28 -127.71
CA TRP A 395 105.30 -124.28 -127.60
C TRP A 395 104.71 -122.94 -127.13
N ILE A 396 105.18 -122.47 -125.98
CA ILE A 396 104.91 -121.12 -125.46
C ILE A 396 106.08 -120.18 -125.78
N GLY A 397 105.90 -118.88 -125.56
CA GLY A 397 106.85 -117.84 -125.93
C GLY A 397 108.10 -117.75 -125.06
N LEU A 398 108.56 -118.85 -124.45
CA LEU A 398 109.68 -118.90 -123.53
C LEU A 398 110.88 -119.59 -124.20
N THR A 399 112.07 -118.99 -124.16
CA THR A 399 113.29 -119.53 -124.78
C THR A 399 114.55 -119.05 -124.08
N ASP A 400 115.63 -119.84 -124.08
CA ASP A 400 116.99 -119.43 -123.72
C ASP A 400 117.89 -119.18 -124.95
N GLY A 401 117.30 -119.20 -126.16
CA GLY A 401 118.01 -119.04 -127.43
C GLY A 401 118.91 -117.80 -127.47
N GLY A 402 120.22 -118.05 -127.54
CA GLY A 402 121.29 -117.05 -127.65
C GLY A 402 122.28 -117.06 -126.48
N ILE A 403 121.83 -117.37 -125.26
CA ILE A 403 122.69 -117.63 -124.09
C ILE A 403 122.04 -118.77 -123.31
N GLU A 404 122.58 -119.97 -123.49
CA GLU A 404 122.07 -121.21 -122.89
C GLU A 404 121.89 -121.06 -121.37
N GLY A 405 120.70 -121.40 -120.87
CA GLY A 405 120.32 -121.21 -119.47
C GLY A 405 119.75 -119.83 -119.08
N GLN A 406 119.73 -118.82 -119.97
CA GLN A 406 119.06 -117.53 -119.70
C GLN A 406 117.69 -117.42 -120.40
N TRP A 407 116.66 -117.94 -119.72
CA TRP A 407 115.27 -117.90 -120.18
C TRP A 407 114.69 -116.47 -120.24
N LYS A 408 114.08 -116.16 -121.38
CA LYS A 408 113.35 -114.92 -121.66
C LYS A 408 112.09 -115.19 -122.48
N TRP A 409 111.14 -114.29 -122.39
CA TRP A 409 109.92 -114.29 -123.19
C TRP A 409 110.16 -113.65 -124.58
N VAL A 410 109.30 -114.00 -125.55
CA VAL A 410 109.35 -113.48 -126.92
C VAL A 410 109.16 -111.96 -127.05
N ASP A 411 108.57 -111.32 -126.04
CA ASP A 411 108.45 -109.86 -125.94
C ASP A 411 109.68 -109.16 -125.34
N GLY A 412 110.73 -109.92 -125.01
CA GLY A 412 111.99 -109.44 -124.46
C GLY A 412 112.04 -109.33 -122.94
N THR A 413 110.94 -109.62 -122.22
CA THR A 413 110.96 -109.68 -120.76
C THR A 413 111.72 -110.92 -120.26
N PRO A 414 112.55 -110.84 -119.21
CA PRO A 414 113.23 -112.01 -118.64
C PRO A 414 112.23 -112.94 -117.95
N LEU A 415 112.58 -114.23 -117.78
CA LEU A 415 111.82 -115.11 -116.90
C LEU A 415 112.05 -114.73 -115.43
N THR A 416 111.21 -113.85 -114.91
CA THR A 416 111.14 -113.59 -113.47
C THR A 416 110.57 -114.81 -112.77
N GLN A 417 111.35 -115.47 -111.91
CA GLN A 417 110.81 -116.46 -110.97
C GLN A 417 109.93 -115.74 -109.95
N SER A 418 108.68 -116.19 -109.84
CA SER A 418 107.63 -115.68 -108.96
C SER A 418 106.91 -116.83 -108.27
#